data_AF-A0A060BRA4-F1
#
_entry.id   AF-A0A060BRA4-F1
#
_cell.length_a   1.000
_cell.length_b   1.000
_cell.length_c   1.000
_cell.angle_alpha   90.00
_cell.angle_beta   90.00
_cell.angle_gamma   90.00
#
_symmetry.space_group_name_H-M   'P 1'
#
loop_
_entity.id
_entity.type
_entity.pdbx_description
1 polymer ?
#
loop_
_entity_poly.entity_id
_entity_poly.type
_entity_poly.pdbx_seq_one_letter_code
_entity_poly.pdbx_strand_id
1 'polypeptide(L)'
;MALAPTRKLAALAAAKAAQAVPFSRHEQLRREADTTWLQTGLDTLKQRGGELSPSLQSAYVRSLLTLPLLCSPEGVAVAAPEFDPEFIACGGYGYFWPRDGAEYVSGLIDAGYPGFAAQMFDWCARHQDERGLWHQRYFLNGSPAPNWCLPPDMLQVDQVGAVLWGYGKWLT
;
A
#
# COMPACT_ATOMS: atom_id res chain seq x y z
N MET A 1 -20.62 -10.28 4.02
CA MET A 1 -20.18 -11.68 3.88
C MET A 1 -19.67 -12.17 5.23
N ALA A 2 -20.34 -13.12 5.89
CA ALA A 2 -19.90 -13.61 7.20
C ALA A 2 -18.56 -14.35 7.06
N LEU A 3 -17.55 -13.98 7.85
CA LEU A 3 -16.29 -14.73 7.94
C LEU A 3 -16.59 -16.20 8.26
N ALA A 4 -16.03 -17.12 7.47
CA ALA A 4 -16.15 -18.56 7.70
C ALA A 4 -15.82 -18.90 9.18
N PRO A 5 -16.53 -19.87 9.81
CA PRO A 5 -16.44 -20.15 11.25
C PRO A 5 -15.00 -20.32 11.78
N THR A 6 -14.13 -20.92 10.96
CA THR A 6 -12.71 -21.14 11.21
C THR A 6 -11.89 -19.84 11.29
N ARG A 7 -12.18 -18.83 10.46
CA ARG A 7 -11.50 -17.52 10.53
C ARG A 7 -11.81 -16.76 11.82
N LYS A 8 -13.05 -16.88 12.34
CA LYS A 8 -13.43 -16.23 13.61
C LYS A 8 -12.71 -16.84 14.81
N LEU A 9 -12.59 -18.16 14.85
CA LEU A 9 -11.86 -18.86 15.92
C LEU A 9 -10.37 -18.51 15.91
N ALA A 10 -9.75 -18.47 14.72
CA ALA A 10 -8.36 -18.05 14.58
C ALA A 10 -8.13 -16.59 15.02
N ALA A 11 -9.01 -15.67 14.64
CA ALA A 11 -8.92 -14.27 15.05
C ALA A 11 -9.06 -14.10 16.58
N LEU A 12 -9.99 -14.84 17.21
CA LEU A 12 -10.16 -14.80 18.65
C LEU A 12 -8.94 -15.39 19.39
N ALA A 13 -8.37 -16.48 18.88
CA ALA A 13 -7.15 -17.05 19.43
C ALA A 13 -5.97 -16.08 19.33
N ALA A 14 -5.80 -15.41 18.18
CA ALA A 14 -4.77 -14.39 17.98
C ALA A 14 -4.97 -13.20 18.94
N ALA A 15 -6.20 -12.72 19.12
CA ALA A 15 -6.50 -11.65 20.06
C ALA A 15 -6.15 -12.04 21.51
N LYS A 16 -6.50 -13.26 21.94
CA LYS A 16 -6.14 -13.77 23.26
C LYS A 16 -4.62 -13.89 23.45
N ALA A 17 -3.91 -14.39 22.44
CA ALA A 17 -2.45 -14.48 22.47
C ALA A 17 -1.79 -13.10 22.57
N ALA A 18 -2.32 -12.10 21.83
CA ALA A 18 -1.83 -10.73 21.91
C ALA A 18 -2.10 -10.10 23.29
N GLN A 19 -3.27 -10.33 23.89
CA GLN A 19 -3.62 -9.83 25.22
C GLN A 19 -2.77 -10.45 26.34
N ALA A 20 -2.25 -11.67 26.14
CA ALA A 20 -1.36 -12.32 27.10
C ALA A 20 0.03 -11.66 27.19
N VAL A 21 0.39 -10.81 26.22
CA VAL A 21 1.66 -10.08 26.18
C VAL A 21 1.43 -8.65 26.70
N PRO A 22 2.24 -8.16 27.66
CA PRO A 22 2.11 -6.80 28.17
C PRO A 22 2.27 -5.74 27.08
N PHE A 23 1.54 -4.63 27.18
CA PHE A 23 1.61 -3.53 26.22
C PHE A 23 3.04 -3.03 26.00
N SER A 24 3.84 -2.89 27.06
CA SER A 24 5.24 -2.46 26.97
C SER A 24 6.09 -3.36 26.09
N ARG A 25 5.80 -4.66 26.05
CA ARG A 25 6.50 -5.61 25.17
C ARG A 25 6.09 -5.40 23.71
N HIS A 26 4.81 -5.17 23.43
CA HIS A 26 4.34 -4.82 22.08
C HIS A 26 4.95 -3.51 21.60
N GLU A 27 4.99 -2.49 22.45
CA GLU A 27 5.60 -1.20 22.16
C GLU A 27 7.10 -1.36 21.82
N GLN A 28 7.85 -2.11 22.65
CA GLN A 28 9.26 -2.38 22.40
C GLN A 28 9.46 -3.06 21.03
N LEU A 29 8.73 -4.14 20.77
CA LEU A 29 8.83 -4.88 19.50
C LEU A 29 8.50 -3.99 18.30
N ARG A 30 7.50 -3.12 18.43
CA ARG A 30 7.16 -2.18 17.37
C ARG A 30 8.29 -1.18 17.12
N ARG A 31 8.88 -0.61 18.17
CA ARG A 31 10.02 0.31 18.05
C ARG A 31 11.23 -0.36 17.38
N GLU A 32 11.56 -1.59 17.77
CA GLU A 32 12.64 -2.37 17.17
C GLU A 32 12.40 -2.62 15.67
N ALA A 33 11.17 -3.01 15.31
CA ALA A 33 10.78 -3.20 13.91
C ALA A 33 10.83 -1.90 13.10
N ASP A 34 10.31 -0.79 13.65
CA ASP A 34 10.34 0.51 13.00
C ASP A 34 11.76 1.05 12.81
N THR A 35 12.64 0.88 13.79
CA THR A 35 14.06 1.23 13.67
C THR A 35 14.74 0.42 12.57
N THR A 36 14.51 -0.89 12.54
CA THR A 36 15.07 -1.77 11.51
C THR A 36 14.57 -1.39 10.12
N TRP A 37 13.27 -1.13 10.00
CA TRP A 37 12.63 -0.69 8.76
C TRP A 37 13.22 0.62 8.25
N LEU A 38 13.28 1.66 9.09
CA LEU A 38 13.74 3.00 8.73
C LEU A 38 15.21 3.04 8.31
N GLN A 39 16.04 2.14 8.83
CA GLN A 39 17.49 2.14 8.57
C GLN A 39 17.80 2.13 7.07
N THR A 40 17.09 1.31 6.29
CA THR A 40 17.27 1.20 4.83
C THR A 40 17.03 2.54 4.13
N GLY A 41 15.93 3.22 4.43
CA GLY A 41 15.59 4.49 3.82
C GLY A 41 16.50 5.64 4.25
N LEU A 42 16.98 5.63 5.49
CA LEU A 42 17.93 6.62 5.99
C LEU A 42 19.33 6.43 5.36
N ASP A 43 19.78 5.20 5.18
CA ASP A 43 21.05 4.91 4.53
C ASP A 43 21.01 5.25 3.05
N THR A 44 19.90 4.93 2.37
CA THR A 44 19.68 5.32 0.97
C THR A 44 19.71 6.84 0.79
N LEU A 45 19.05 7.58 1.68
CA LEU A 45 19.05 9.05 1.66
C LEU A 45 20.47 9.63 1.82
N LYS A 46 21.25 9.09 2.76
CA LYS A 46 22.66 9.50 2.98
C LYS A 46 23.53 9.20 1.76
N GLN A 47 23.40 8.01 1.17
CA GLN A 47 24.18 7.60 -0.02
C GLN A 47 23.89 8.50 -1.23
N ARG A 48 22.65 9.00 -1.37
CA ARG A 48 22.26 9.93 -2.43
C ARG A 48 22.67 11.38 -2.17
N GLY A 49 23.35 11.67 -1.06
CA GLY A 49 23.87 13.01 -0.73
C GLY A 49 22.82 14.04 -0.34
N GLY A 50 21.62 13.60 0.07
CA GLY A 50 20.52 14.50 0.44
C GLY A 50 20.56 14.89 1.91
N GLU A 51 21.07 16.07 2.23
CA GLU A 51 20.78 16.70 3.52
C GLU A 51 19.39 17.34 3.45
N LEU A 52 18.43 16.78 4.19
CA LEU A 52 17.09 17.34 4.33
C LEU A 52 17.06 18.31 5.51
N SER A 53 16.27 19.38 5.39
CA SER A 53 15.92 20.20 6.56
C SER A 53 15.24 19.34 7.63
N PRO A 54 15.28 19.73 8.92
CA PRO A 54 14.68 18.94 9.99
C PRO A 54 13.18 18.61 9.76
N SER A 55 12.42 19.54 9.17
CA SER A 55 11.01 19.32 8.85
C SER A 55 10.80 18.30 7.74
N LEU A 56 11.63 18.34 6.69
CA LEU A 56 11.60 17.36 5.60
C LEU A 56 12.07 15.99 6.05
N GLN A 57 13.09 15.92 6.91
CA GLN A 57 13.53 14.66 7.51
C GLN A 57 12.42 14.03 8.36
N SER A 58 11.72 14.84 9.17
CA SER A 58 10.55 14.38 9.94
C SER A 58 9.42 13.89 9.02
N ALA A 59 9.15 14.59 7.92
CA ALA A 59 8.16 14.16 6.94
C ALA A 59 8.56 12.85 6.25
N TYR A 60 9.82 12.72 5.83
CA TYR A 60 10.36 11.51 5.22
C TYR A 60 10.21 10.29 6.13
N VAL A 61 10.64 10.40 7.39
CA VAL A 61 10.51 9.32 8.39
C VAL A 61 9.03 8.95 8.59
N ARG A 62 8.14 9.93 8.71
CA ARG A 62 6.70 9.68 8.88
C ARG A 62 6.10 8.98 7.65
N SER A 63 6.49 9.39 6.44
CA SER A 63 6.08 8.72 5.20
C SER A 63 6.51 7.27 5.19
N LEU A 64 7.79 6.97 5.49
CA LEU A 64 8.27 5.59 5.54
C LEU A 64 7.55 4.75 6.60
N LEU A 65 7.18 5.31 7.74
CA LEU A 65 6.40 4.58 8.75
C LEU A 65 4.93 4.38 8.36
N THR A 66 4.38 5.28 7.55
CA THR A 66 2.96 5.27 7.18
C THR A 66 2.70 4.37 5.97
N LEU A 67 3.53 4.44 4.93
CA LEU A 67 3.29 3.72 3.68
C LEU A 67 3.05 2.21 3.89
N PRO A 68 3.84 1.47 4.70
CA PRO A 68 3.59 0.03 4.93
C PRO A 68 2.24 -0.27 5.59
N LEU A 69 1.67 0.68 6.34
CA LEU A 69 0.36 0.51 7.00
C LEU A 69 -0.80 0.57 6.01
N LEU A 70 -0.59 1.17 4.84
CA LEU A 70 -1.59 1.26 3.77
C LEU A 70 -1.60 0.02 2.87
N CYS A 71 -0.53 -0.79 2.93
CA CYS A 71 -0.33 -1.94 2.05
C CYS A 71 -0.98 -3.20 2.61
N SER A 72 -1.65 -3.95 1.73
CA SER A 72 -2.21 -5.25 2.03
C SER A 72 -1.19 -6.37 1.85
N PRO A 73 -1.45 -7.58 2.40
CA PRO A 73 -0.64 -8.76 2.11
C PRO A 73 -0.59 -9.16 0.62
N GLU A 74 -1.50 -8.66 -0.21
CA GLU A 74 -1.51 -8.87 -1.67
C GLU A 74 -0.54 -7.93 -2.41
N GLY A 75 0.19 -7.06 -1.71
CA GLY A 75 1.17 -6.15 -2.30
C GLY A 75 0.60 -4.86 -2.88
N VAL A 76 -0.69 -4.60 -2.67
CA VAL A 76 -1.38 -3.38 -3.11
C VAL A 76 -1.84 -2.53 -1.93
N ALA A 77 -1.77 -1.21 -2.09
CA ALA A 77 -2.08 -0.24 -1.04
C ALA A 77 -3.36 0.54 -1.30
N VAL A 78 -4.06 0.95 -0.24
CA VAL A 78 -5.15 1.92 -0.37
C VAL A 78 -4.59 3.30 -0.72
N ALA A 79 -5.35 4.11 -1.47
CA ALA A 79 -4.97 5.49 -1.75
C ALA A 79 -4.88 6.32 -0.46
N ALA A 80 -5.84 6.14 0.45
CA ALA A 80 -5.79 6.68 1.81
C ALA A 80 -6.71 5.87 2.76
N PRO A 81 -6.53 5.96 4.09
CA PRO A 81 -7.50 5.42 5.04
C PRO A 81 -8.91 5.99 4.79
N GLU A 82 -9.92 5.13 4.87
CA GLU A 82 -11.30 5.56 4.67
C GLU A 82 -11.74 6.48 5.81
N PHE A 83 -12.28 7.65 5.46
CA PHE A 83 -12.75 8.66 6.41
C PHE A 83 -14.27 8.82 6.41
N ASP A 84 -14.96 8.24 5.41
CA ASP A 84 -16.42 8.12 5.32
C ASP A 84 -16.81 6.63 5.30
N PRO A 85 -16.81 5.95 6.46
CA PRO A 85 -17.00 4.50 6.52
C PRO A 85 -18.39 4.04 6.08
N GLU A 86 -19.37 4.95 6.04
CA GLU A 86 -20.74 4.67 5.61
C GLU A 86 -20.95 4.96 4.11
N PHE A 87 -19.95 5.53 3.42
CA PHE A 87 -19.99 5.90 2.00
C PHE A 87 -21.19 6.79 1.64
N ILE A 88 -21.58 7.70 2.54
CA ILE A 88 -22.77 8.54 2.38
C ILE A 88 -22.43 9.81 1.61
N ALA A 89 -21.27 10.40 1.89
CA ALA A 89 -20.87 11.71 1.40
C ALA A 89 -19.80 11.65 0.31
N CYS A 90 -19.05 10.55 0.21
CA CYS A 90 -18.07 10.34 -0.85
C CYS A 90 -17.93 8.87 -1.24
N GLY A 91 -17.37 8.61 -2.42
CA GLY A 91 -17.06 7.24 -2.83
C GLY A 91 -15.76 6.69 -2.26
N GLY A 92 -15.14 7.39 -1.29
CA GLY A 92 -14.04 6.89 -0.47
C GLY A 92 -12.66 6.80 -1.14
N TYR A 93 -11.63 6.60 -0.32
CA TYR A 93 -10.23 6.39 -0.72
C TYR A 93 -9.66 5.03 -0.25
N GLY A 94 -10.45 4.24 0.47
CA GLY A 94 -10.07 2.91 0.97
C GLY A 94 -9.96 1.81 -0.09
N TYR A 95 -9.57 2.16 -1.32
CA TYR A 95 -9.40 1.24 -2.45
C TYR A 95 -8.00 1.35 -3.03
N PHE A 96 -7.60 0.33 -3.78
CA PHE A 96 -6.41 0.38 -4.62
C PHE A 96 -6.76 0.99 -5.99
N TRP A 97 -6.01 2.01 -6.38
CA TRP A 97 -5.94 2.51 -7.75
C TRP A 97 -4.57 2.17 -8.34
N PRO A 98 -4.52 1.54 -9.53
CA PRO A 98 -3.24 1.27 -10.18
C PRO A 98 -2.31 2.49 -10.33
N ARG A 99 -2.86 3.69 -10.58
CA ARG A 99 -2.07 4.94 -10.64
C ARG A 99 -1.40 5.26 -9.31
N ASP A 100 -2.19 5.31 -8.24
CA ASP A 100 -1.72 5.58 -6.88
C ASP A 100 -0.72 4.50 -6.41
N GLY A 101 -0.95 3.25 -6.81
CA GLY A 101 -0.01 2.14 -6.62
C GLY A 101 1.35 2.40 -7.26
N ALA A 102 1.36 2.92 -8.49
CA ALA A 102 2.61 3.21 -9.21
C ALA A 102 3.42 4.30 -8.50
N GLU A 103 2.77 5.36 -8.02
CA GLU A 103 3.42 6.41 -7.23
C GLU A 103 3.91 5.89 -5.88
N TYR A 104 3.09 5.06 -5.20
CA TYR A 104 3.44 4.43 -3.93
C TYR A 104 4.75 3.62 -4.05
N VAL A 105 4.85 2.75 -5.06
CA VAL A 105 6.05 1.92 -5.23
C VAL A 105 7.21 2.73 -5.79
N SER A 106 6.97 3.76 -6.61
CA SER A 106 8.01 4.67 -7.10
C SER A 106 8.76 5.36 -5.96
N GLY A 107 8.05 5.90 -4.98
CA GLY A 107 8.66 6.51 -3.79
C GLY A 107 9.42 5.51 -2.93
N LEU A 108 8.89 4.29 -2.78
CA LEU A 108 9.58 3.22 -2.05
C LEU A 108 10.83 2.71 -2.77
N ILE A 109 10.83 2.64 -4.11
CA ILE A 109 12.03 2.34 -4.91
C ILE A 109 13.10 3.40 -4.65
N ASP A 110 12.74 4.68 -4.69
CA ASP A 110 13.70 5.78 -4.43
C ASP A 110 14.28 5.73 -3.02
N ALA A 111 13.48 5.27 -2.06
CA ALA A 111 13.88 5.09 -0.66
C ALA A 111 14.60 3.74 -0.38
N GLY A 112 14.85 2.90 -1.40
CA GLY A 112 15.61 1.66 -1.24
C GLY A 112 14.80 0.42 -0.86
N TYR A 113 13.48 0.42 -1.12
CA TYR A 113 12.56 -0.69 -0.84
C TYR A 113 11.93 -1.29 -2.12
N PRO A 114 12.72 -1.82 -3.07
CA PRO A 114 12.20 -2.31 -4.35
C PRO A 114 11.29 -3.55 -4.21
N GLY A 115 11.31 -4.26 -3.07
CA GLY A 115 10.47 -5.43 -2.84
C GLY A 115 8.98 -5.15 -2.84
N PHE A 116 8.55 -3.93 -2.48
CA PHE A 116 7.13 -3.53 -2.57
C PHE A 116 6.67 -3.40 -4.02
N ALA A 117 7.54 -2.90 -4.90
CA ALA A 117 7.28 -2.79 -6.32
C ALA A 117 7.05 -4.16 -6.96
N ALA A 118 7.89 -5.15 -6.63
CA ALA A 118 7.77 -6.51 -7.13
C ALA A 118 6.38 -7.12 -6.86
N GLN A 119 5.87 -6.97 -5.64
CA GLN A 119 4.55 -7.51 -5.25
C GLN A 119 3.41 -6.81 -5.97
N MET A 120 3.48 -5.47 -6.08
CA MET A 120 2.46 -4.70 -6.80
C MET A 120 2.44 -5.05 -8.29
N PHE A 121 3.59 -5.17 -8.95
CA PHE A 121 3.64 -5.52 -10.37
C PHE A 121 3.20 -6.95 -10.64
N ASP A 122 3.50 -7.90 -9.75
CA ASP A 122 2.91 -9.25 -9.81
C ASP A 122 1.38 -9.18 -9.72
N TRP A 123 0.85 -8.40 -8.77
CA TRP A 123 -0.60 -8.18 -8.67
C TRP A 123 -1.16 -7.58 -9.97
N CYS A 124 -0.52 -6.57 -10.56
CA CYS A 124 -0.96 -5.94 -11.80
C CYS A 124 -1.02 -6.94 -12.96
N ALA A 125 0.01 -7.77 -13.12
CA ALA A 125 0.05 -8.80 -14.15
C ALA A 125 -1.08 -9.85 -13.99
N ARG A 126 -1.43 -10.21 -12.75
CA ARG A 126 -2.52 -11.16 -12.45
C ARG A 126 -3.92 -10.58 -12.69
N HIS A 127 -4.10 -9.27 -12.58
CA HIS A 127 -5.41 -8.60 -12.64
C HIS A 127 -5.61 -7.74 -13.88
N GLN A 128 -4.70 -7.81 -14.85
CA GLN A 128 -4.85 -7.15 -16.14
C GLN A 128 -5.88 -7.91 -17.00
N ASP A 129 -6.79 -7.18 -17.65
CA ASP A 129 -7.74 -7.79 -18.58
C ASP A 129 -7.08 -8.14 -19.93
N GLU A 130 -7.81 -8.86 -20.79
CA GLU A 130 -7.31 -9.30 -22.11
C GLU A 130 -6.96 -8.14 -23.06
N ARG A 131 -7.44 -6.92 -22.78
CA ARG A 131 -7.13 -5.71 -23.56
C ARG A 131 -5.90 -4.97 -23.01
N GLY A 132 -5.30 -5.47 -21.93
CA GLY A 132 -4.18 -4.81 -21.27
C GLY A 132 -4.60 -3.74 -20.26
N LEU A 133 -5.85 -3.73 -19.82
CA LEU A 133 -6.45 -2.66 -19.02
C LEU A 133 -6.73 -3.12 -17.58
N TRP A 134 -6.88 -2.14 -16.69
CA TRP A 134 -7.36 -2.32 -15.32
C TRP A 134 -8.64 -1.51 -15.11
N HIS A 135 -9.48 -1.97 -14.19
CA HIS A 135 -10.60 -1.18 -13.69
C HIS A 135 -10.11 0.11 -13.01
N GLN A 136 -11.01 1.08 -12.85
CA GLN A 136 -10.70 2.31 -12.13
C GLN A 136 -10.07 2.04 -10.76
N ARG A 137 -10.63 1.10 -10.00
CA ARG A 137 -10.19 0.78 -8.63
C ARG A 137 -10.66 -0.59 -8.17
N TYR A 138 -10.00 -1.08 -7.12
CA TYR A 138 -10.17 -2.42 -6.59
C TYR A 138 -10.25 -2.41 -5.08
N PHE A 139 -10.99 -3.36 -4.52
CA PHE A 139 -10.76 -3.79 -3.15
C PHE A 139 -9.37 -4.45 -3.06
N LEU A 140 -8.75 -4.41 -1.88
CA LEU A 140 -7.40 -4.98 -1.69
C LEU A 140 -7.30 -6.49 -1.90
N ASN A 141 -8.45 -7.18 -1.98
CA ASN A 141 -8.51 -8.61 -2.31
C ASN A 141 -8.55 -8.90 -3.82
N GLY A 142 -8.35 -7.88 -4.68
CA GLY A 142 -8.35 -8.04 -6.13
C GLY A 142 -9.72 -7.86 -6.80
N SER A 143 -10.81 -7.77 -6.04
CA SER A 143 -12.15 -7.61 -6.63
C SER A 143 -12.36 -6.18 -7.15
N PRO A 144 -12.97 -5.99 -8.33
CA PRO A 144 -13.33 -4.65 -8.81
C PRO A 144 -14.24 -3.93 -7.82
N ALA A 145 -13.95 -2.66 -7.57
CA ALA A 145 -14.73 -1.81 -6.67
C ALA A 145 -15.71 -0.89 -7.43
N PRO A 146 -16.75 -0.33 -6.77
CA PRO A 146 -17.67 0.62 -7.41
C PRO A 146 -16.89 1.77 -8.04
N ASN A 147 -17.21 2.18 -9.26
CA ASN A 147 -16.41 3.19 -9.97
C ASN A 147 -17.29 4.31 -10.53
N TRP A 148 -16.66 5.45 -10.85
CA TRP A 148 -17.32 6.63 -11.40
C TRP A 148 -17.22 6.73 -12.92
N CYS A 149 -16.52 5.80 -13.57
CA CYS A 149 -16.41 5.81 -15.01
C CYS A 149 -17.77 5.38 -15.59
N LEU A 150 -18.33 6.17 -16.52
CA LEU A 150 -19.58 5.83 -17.18
C LEU A 150 -19.29 5.02 -18.46
N PRO A 151 -20.20 4.14 -18.88
CA PRO A 151 -20.10 3.45 -20.17
C PRO A 151 -19.98 4.43 -21.35
N PRO A 152 -19.37 4.01 -22.48
CA PRO A 152 -18.89 2.66 -22.78
C PRO A 152 -17.45 2.39 -22.31
N ASP A 153 -16.63 3.42 -22.19
CA ASP A 153 -15.19 3.30 -22.04
C ASP A 153 -14.80 3.49 -20.57
N MET A 154 -15.27 2.62 -19.67
CA MET A 154 -15.06 2.72 -18.21
C MET A 154 -13.56 2.63 -17.80
N LEU A 155 -12.73 3.55 -18.29
CA LEU A 155 -11.29 3.45 -18.44
C LEU A 155 -10.64 4.76 -18.00
N GLN A 156 -9.60 4.61 -17.21
CA GLN A 156 -8.66 5.68 -16.89
C GLN A 156 -7.33 5.30 -17.53
N VAL A 157 -7.11 5.76 -18.76
CA VAL A 157 -5.95 5.38 -19.59
C VAL A 157 -4.61 5.78 -18.96
N ASP A 158 -4.62 6.82 -18.13
CA ASP A 158 -3.47 7.25 -17.34
C ASP A 158 -3.01 6.19 -16.33
N GLN A 159 -3.91 5.33 -15.86
CA GLN A 159 -3.53 4.22 -14.98
C GLN A 159 -2.61 3.22 -15.68
N VAL A 160 -2.87 2.94 -16.96
CA VAL A 160 -2.01 2.07 -17.76
C VAL A 160 -0.63 2.71 -17.92
N GLY A 161 -0.59 4.01 -18.24
CA GLY A 161 0.66 4.75 -18.35
C GLY A 161 1.46 4.77 -17.05
N ALA A 162 0.79 5.00 -15.92
CA ALA A 162 1.43 5.04 -14.60
C ALA A 162 2.03 3.68 -14.20
N VAL A 163 1.31 2.57 -14.41
CA VAL A 163 1.82 1.22 -14.13
C VAL A 163 3.04 0.91 -14.99
N LEU A 164 3.00 1.19 -16.30
CA LEU A 164 4.13 0.95 -17.20
C LEU A 164 5.34 1.83 -16.86
N TRP A 165 5.11 3.09 -16.51
CA TRP A 165 6.16 4.00 -16.05
C TRP A 165 6.82 3.48 -14.76
N GLY A 166 6.02 3.11 -13.76
CA GLY A 166 6.52 2.55 -12.51
C GLY A 166 7.30 1.26 -12.74
N TYR A 167 6.81 0.39 -13.64
CA TYR A 167 7.48 -0.86 -13.99
C TYR A 167 8.84 -0.60 -14.65
N GLY A 168 8.89 0.35 -15.59
CA GLY A 168 10.13 0.78 -16.22
C GLY A 168 11.14 1.28 -15.19
N LYS A 169 10.70 2.09 -14.22
CA LYS A 169 11.55 2.56 -13.10
C LYS A 169 12.06 1.42 -12.21
N TRP A 170 11.26 0.38 -12.00
CA TRP A 170 11.66 -0.76 -11.17
C TRP A 170 12.71 -1.66 -11.83
N LEU A 171 12.77 -1.68 -13.17
CA LEU A 171 13.75 -2.47 -13.92
C LEU A 171 15.15 -1.85 -13.99
N THR A 172 15.28 -0.56 -13.68
CA THR A 172 16.54 0.22 -13.78
C THR A 172 17.22 0.40 -12.44
#